data_AF-A0A1D7TGU7-F1
#
_entry.id   AF-A0A1D7TGU7-F1
#
_cell.length_a   1.000
_cell.length_b   1.000
_cell.length_c   1.000
_cell.angle_alpha   90.00
_cell.angle_beta   90.00
_cell.angle_gamma   90.00
#
_symmetry.space_group_name_H-M   'P 1'
#
loop_
_entity.id
_entity.type
_entity.pdbx_description
1 polymer ?
#
loop_
_entity_poly.entity_id
_entity_poly.type
_entity_poly.pdbx_seq_one_letter_code
_entity_poly.pdbx_strand_id
1 'polypeptide(L)'
;MILGKCPYCGGNVISQKLTIQGQKVNLYTCEHATKERDINDDYVFSATSSCRFRVYSNTFLRWNKRSLSEYEMKQLLKEGQIAVRLHGRKGTSEYFKYVIPDPEYGVSILWDTEVA
;
A
#
# COMPACT_ATOMS: atom_id res chain seq x y z
N MET A 1 5.73 -13.01 -3.41
CA MET A 1 4.47 -13.63 -3.93
C MET A 1 3.79 -12.61 -4.83
N ILE A 2 3.21 -13.01 -5.97
CA ILE A 2 2.38 -12.12 -6.81
C ILE A 2 0.98 -11.99 -6.18
N LEU A 3 0.51 -10.75 -6.03
CA LEU A 3 -0.79 -10.41 -5.44
C LEU A 3 -1.85 -10.06 -6.50
N GLY A 4 -1.45 -9.49 -7.63
CA GLY A 4 -2.38 -9.09 -8.67
C GLY A 4 -1.71 -8.20 -9.72
N LYS A 5 -2.53 -7.53 -10.53
CA LYS A 5 -2.07 -6.58 -11.55
C LYS A 5 -2.03 -5.17 -10.98
N CYS A 6 -1.02 -4.41 -11.39
CA CYS A 6 -0.85 -3.02 -11.03
C CYS A 6 -1.92 -2.20 -11.78
N PRO A 7 -2.71 -1.37 -11.08
CA PRO A 7 -3.79 -0.60 -11.70
C PRO A 7 -3.29 0.49 -12.67
N TYR A 8 -2.00 0.82 -12.64
CA TYR A 8 -1.43 1.94 -13.42
C TYR A 8 -0.66 1.50 -14.68
N CYS A 9 0.07 0.39 -14.61
CA CYS A 9 0.94 -0.04 -15.71
C CYS A 9 0.71 -1.48 -16.17
N GLY A 10 -0.24 -2.21 -15.58
CA GLY A 10 -0.53 -3.60 -15.92
C GLY A 10 0.55 -4.63 -15.52
N GLY A 11 1.68 -4.19 -14.96
CA GLY A 11 2.70 -5.07 -14.38
C GLY A 11 2.19 -5.84 -13.16
N ASN A 12 2.93 -6.81 -12.66
CA ASN A 12 2.57 -7.56 -11.45
C ASN A 12 2.87 -6.77 -10.18
N VAL A 13 1.99 -6.88 -9.18
CA VAL A 13 2.25 -6.42 -7.81
C VAL A 13 2.75 -7.58 -6.99
N ILE A 14 3.90 -7.41 -6.36
CA ILE A 14 4.59 -8.44 -5.57
C ILE A 14 4.67 -8.04 -4.10
N SER A 15 4.50 -9.03 -3.22
CA SER A 15 4.76 -8.94 -1.79
C SER A 15 6.22 -9.26 -1.47
N GLN A 16 6.88 -8.34 -0.78
CA GLN A 16 8.25 -8.44 -0.26
C GLN A 16 8.25 -8.22 1.25
N LYS A 17 8.99 -9.04 2.01
CA LYS A 17 9.15 -8.86 3.45
C LYS A 17 10.33 -7.91 3.70
N LEU A 18 10.09 -6.86 4.47
CA LEU A 18 11.11 -5.89 4.87
C LEU A 18 11.18 -5.80 6.40
N THR A 19 12.35 -5.40 6.89
CA THR A 19 12.53 -5.00 8.28
C THR A 19 12.92 -3.54 8.29
N ILE A 20 12.05 -2.68 8.81
CA ILE A 20 12.24 -1.23 8.89
C ILE A 20 12.28 -0.86 10.37
N GLN A 21 13.39 -0.29 10.84
CA GLN A 21 13.58 0.09 12.26
C GLN A 21 13.24 -1.07 13.24
N GLY A 22 13.58 -2.32 12.87
CA GLY A 22 13.28 -3.51 13.67
C GLY A 22 11.84 -4.05 13.54
N GLN A 23 10.94 -3.32 12.88
CA GLN A 23 9.58 -3.77 12.61
C GLN A 23 9.51 -4.58 11.30
N LYS A 24 8.90 -5.76 11.35
CA LYS A 24 8.60 -6.56 10.15
C LYS A 24 7.40 -5.98 9.43
N VAL A 25 7.58 -5.55 8.19
CA VAL A 25 6.56 -4.90 7.36
C VAL A 25 6.55 -5.59 5.99
N ASN A 26 5.39 -5.77 5.39
CA ASN A 26 5.31 -6.22 3.99
C ASN A 26 5.25 -4.99 3.08
N LEU A 27 6.05 -5.01 2.01
CA LEU A 27 5.97 -4.06 0.92
C LEU A 27 5.24 -4.71 -0.24
N TYR A 28 4.16 -4.08 -0.69
CA TYR A 28 3.44 -4.43 -1.91
C TYR A 28 3.89 -3.47 -3.00
N THR A 29 4.71 -3.94 -3.94
CA THR A 29 5.34 -3.08 -4.97
C THR A 29 5.02 -3.61 -6.35
N CYS A 30 4.81 -2.70 -7.32
CA CYS A 30 4.82 -3.09 -8.72
C CYS A 30 6.23 -3.56 -9.12
N GLU A 31 6.31 -4.57 -10.00
CA GLU A 31 7.59 -5.05 -10.55
C GLU A 31 8.31 -4.00 -11.40
N HIS A 32 7.56 -3.07 -12.01
CA HIS A 32 8.11 -1.93 -12.76
C HIS A 32 8.47 -0.72 -11.88
N ALA A 33 8.29 -0.83 -10.55
CA ALA A 33 8.63 0.21 -9.59
C ALA A 33 10.01 -0.03 -8.97
N THR A 34 11.04 -0.04 -9.82
CA THR A 34 12.42 -0.33 -9.46
C THR A 34 13.04 0.83 -8.70
N LYS A 35 13.63 0.52 -7.54
CA LYS A 35 14.39 1.48 -6.75
C LYS A 35 15.85 1.07 -6.67
N GLU A 36 16.73 2.07 -6.73
CA GLU A 36 18.17 1.94 -6.63
C GLU A 36 18.71 2.95 -5.60
N ARG A 37 19.92 2.69 -5.11
CA ARG A 37 20.65 3.64 -4.28
C ARG A 37 21.38 4.60 -5.21
N ASP A 38 21.20 5.90 -5.01
CA ASP A 38 21.95 6.89 -5.77
C ASP A 38 23.35 7.14 -5.17
N ILE A 39 24.06 8.12 -5.72
CA ILE A 39 25.40 8.51 -5.26
C ILE A 39 25.46 9.02 -3.81
N ASN A 40 24.33 9.43 -3.24
CA ASN A 40 24.20 9.90 -1.86
C ASN A 40 23.71 8.80 -0.91
N ASP A 41 23.59 7.55 -1.39
CA ASP A 41 22.97 6.42 -0.71
C ASP A 41 21.45 6.58 -0.47
N ASP A 42 20.80 7.49 -1.19
CA ASP A 42 19.36 7.71 -1.11
C ASP A 42 18.59 6.68 -1.95
N TYR A 43 17.43 6.24 -1.43
CA TYR A 43 16.62 5.19 -2.05
C TYR A 43 15.61 5.77 -3.06
N VAL A 44 16.10 6.03 -4.27
CA VAL A 44 15.38 6.69 -5.37
C VAL A 44 14.79 5.69 -6.37
N PHE A 45 13.83 6.12 -7.18
CA PHE A 45 13.36 5.32 -8.31
C PHE A 45 14.42 5.34 -9.41
N SER A 46 14.67 4.18 -10.02
CA SER A 46 15.60 4.08 -11.13
C SER A 46 15.09 4.89 -12.32
N ALA A 47 16.00 5.42 -13.14
CA ALA A 47 15.65 6.10 -14.38
C ALA A 47 14.81 5.23 -15.34
N THR A 48 14.89 3.90 -15.19
CA THR A 48 14.12 2.91 -15.97
C THR A 48 12.74 2.59 -15.38
N SER A 49 12.41 3.10 -14.19
CA SER A 49 11.17 2.79 -13.48
C SER A 49 9.98 3.43 -14.19
N SER A 50 9.15 2.60 -14.83
CA SER A 50 7.93 3.06 -15.53
C SER A 50 6.70 3.15 -14.63
N CYS A 51 6.80 2.70 -13.37
CA CYS A 51 5.75 2.77 -12.38
C CYS A 51 6.30 3.22 -11.02
N ARG A 52 5.45 3.77 -10.15
CA ARG A 52 5.81 4.16 -8.77
C ARG A 52 4.95 3.51 -7.69
N PHE A 53 3.99 2.69 -8.10
CA PHE A 53 2.99 2.10 -7.22
C PHE A 53 3.61 1.17 -6.17
N ARG A 54 3.50 1.59 -4.90
CA ARG A 54 4.05 0.89 -3.74
C ARG A 54 3.18 1.16 -2.51
N VAL A 55 2.91 0.13 -1.73
CA VAL A 55 2.12 0.21 -0.49
C VAL A 55 2.85 -0.52 0.62
N TYR A 56 3.13 0.17 1.73
CA TYR A 56 3.62 -0.47 2.94
C TYR A 56 2.46 -1.03 3.75
N SER A 57 2.61 -2.22 4.30
CA SER A 57 1.53 -2.87 5.04
C SER A 57 1.12 -2.07 6.28
N ASN A 58 2.03 -1.28 6.86
CA ASN A 58 1.73 -0.38 7.99
C ASN A 58 1.18 1.00 7.58
N THR A 59 0.77 1.21 6.33
CA THR A 59 0.27 2.52 5.84
C THR A 59 -0.87 3.10 6.70
N PHE A 60 -1.68 2.25 7.33
CA PHE A 60 -2.81 2.67 8.15
C PHE A 60 -2.52 2.81 9.65
N LEU A 61 -1.24 2.80 10.05
CA LEU A 61 -0.85 2.82 11.47
C LEU A 61 -1.38 4.07 12.20
N ARG A 62 -1.45 5.22 11.50
CA ARG A 62 -2.02 6.48 12.02
C ARG A 62 -3.48 6.34 12.46
N TRP A 63 -4.22 5.42 11.87
CA TRP A 63 -5.62 5.11 12.18
C TRP A 63 -5.77 3.79 12.93
N ASN A 64 -4.72 3.41 13.69
CA ASN A 64 -4.71 2.25 14.58
C ASN A 64 -4.96 0.89 13.90
N LYS A 65 -4.83 0.83 12.56
CA LYS A 65 -4.77 -0.44 11.83
C LYS A 65 -3.31 -0.83 11.64
N ARG A 66 -2.89 -1.87 12.39
CA ARG A 66 -1.48 -2.31 12.44
C ARG A 66 -0.92 -2.79 11.10
N SER A 67 -1.75 -3.44 10.30
CA SER A 67 -1.34 -3.94 8.98
C SER A 67 -2.53 -4.02 8.02
N LEU A 68 -2.27 -3.65 6.76
CA LEU A 68 -2.97 -4.11 5.58
C LEU A 68 -2.45 -5.51 5.25
N SER A 69 -3.36 -6.46 5.06
CA SER A 69 -3.02 -7.86 4.76
C SER A 69 -2.83 -8.09 3.26
N GLU A 70 -2.17 -9.19 2.90
CA GLU A 70 -2.06 -9.59 1.49
C GLU A 70 -3.43 -9.88 0.87
N TYR A 71 -4.39 -10.35 1.66
CA TYR A 71 -5.76 -10.60 1.21
C TYR A 71 -6.48 -9.29 0.85
N GLU A 72 -6.43 -8.30 1.74
CA GLU A 72 -7.00 -6.97 1.47
C GLU A 72 -6.33 -6.34 0.25
N MET A 73 -5.01 -6.46 0.10
CA MET A 73 -4.31 -5.97 -1.09
C MET A 73 -4.77 -6.68 -2.38
N LYS A 74 -4.96 -8.01 -2.34
CA LYS A 74 -5.52 -8.76 -3.48
C LYS A 74 -6.90 -8.26 -3.87
N GLN A 75 -7.77 -8.02 -2.89
CA GLN A 75 -9.10 -7.47 -3.14
C GLN A 75 -9.02 -6.05 -3.72
N LEU A 76 -8.18 -5.18 -3.15
CA LEU A 76 -7.97 -3.82 -3.65
C LEU A 76 -7.54 -3.79 -5.11
N LEU A 77 -6.62 -4.67 -5.50
CA LEU A 77 -6.15 -4.77 -6.89
C LEU A 77 -7.21 -5.35 -7.84
N LYS A 78 -8.13 -6.18 -7.33
CA LYS A 78 -9.19 -6.81 -8.13
C LYS A 78 -10.41 -5.90 -8.30
N GLU A 79 -10.85 -5.27 -7.21
CA GLU A 79 -12.09 -4.50 -7.13
C GLU A 79 -11.85 -3.01 -7.36
N GLY A 80 -10.60 -2.55 -7.30
CA GLY A 80 -10.23 -1.14 -7.43
C GLY A 80 -10.53 -0.30 -6.19
N GLN A 81 -11.27 -0.85 -5.23
CA GLN A 81 -11.56 -0.25 -3.93
C GLN A 81 -11.85 -1.35 -2.91
N ILE A 82 -11.58 -1.10 -1.62
CA ILE A 82 -12.01 -1.98 -0.52
C ILE A 82 -12.48 -1.16 0.67
N ALA A 83 -13.41 -1.69 1.45
CA ALA A 83 -13.70 -1.16 2.78
C ALA A 83 -12.67 -1.69 3.78
N VAL A 84 -11.97 -0.79 4.47
CA VAL A 84 -11.05 -1.15 5.55
C VAL A 84 -11.61 -0.71 6.90
N ARG A 85 -11.41 -1.56 7.90
CA ARG A 85 -11.70 -1.21 9.29
C ARG A 85 -10.57 -0.39 9.89
N LEU A 86 -10.91 0.81 10.35
CA LEU A 86 -10.03 1.75 11.05
C LEU A 86 -10.53 1.94 12.48
N HIS A 87 -9.65 2.48 13.34
CA HIS A 87 -10.03 2.80 14.71
C HIS A 87 -9.78 4.28 15.01
N GLY A 88 -10.62 4.85 15.88
CA GLY A 88 -10.45 6.21 16.38
C GLY A 88 -9.12 6.37 17.12
N ARG A 89 -8.71 7.61 17.39
CA ARG A 89 -7.41 7.92 18.03
C ARG A 89 -7.17 7.16 19.34
N LYS A 90 -8.22 6.98 20.15
CA LYS A 90 -8.17 6.23 21.41
C LYS A 90 -8.21 4.70 21.24
N GLY A 91 -8.43 4.20 20.03
CA GLY A 91 -8.58 2.77 19.72
C GLY A 91 -9.93 2.16 20.13
N THR A 92 -10.82 2.96 20.73
CA THR A 92 -12.08 2.48 21.33
C THR A 92 -13.26 2.46 20.38
N SER A 93 -13.26 3.30 19.34
CA SER A 93 -14.28 3.30 18.29
C SER A 93 -13.71 2.68 17.02
N GLU A 94 -14.51 1.87 16.33
CA GLU A 94 -14.22 1.38 14.99
C GLU A 94 -15.10 2.08 13.95
N TYR A 95 -14.56 2.29 12.76
CA TYR A 95 -15.28 2.82 11.62
C TYR A 95 -14.70 2.26 10.33
N PHE A 96 -15.49 2.28 9.26
CA PHE A 96 -15.10 1.74 7.97
C PHE A 96 -14.97 2.87 6.95
N LYS A 97 -13.94 2.80 6.11
CA LYS A 97 -13.77 3.72 5.00
C LYS A 97 -13.31 2.98 3.76
N TYR A 98 -13.70 3.48 2.60
CA TYR A 98 -13.18 2.99 1.34
C TYR A 98 -11.73 3.45 1.15
N VAL A 99 -10.93 2.53 0.62
CA VAL A 99 -9.55 2.76 0.22
C VAL A 99 -9.44 2.44 -1.25
N ILE A 100 -8.78 3.34 -1.98
CA ILE A 100 -8.45 3.17 -3.40
C ILE A 100 -6.93 3.15 -3.60
N PRO A 101 -6.42 2.54 -4.69
CA PRO A 101 -5.03 2.69 -5.08
C PRO A 101 -4.69 4.16 -5.36
N ASP A 102 -3.46 4.55 -5.05
CA ASP A 102 -2.91 5.86 -5.38
C ASP A 102 -1.51 5.68 -6.00
N PRO A 103 -1.15 6.36 -7.10
CA PRO A 103 0.12 6.11 -7.78
C PRO A 103 1.32 6.63 -6.99
N GLU A 104 1.13 7.64 -6.13
CA GLU A 104 2.19 8.33 -5.40
C GLU A 104 2.26 7.86 -3.94
N TYR A 105 1.12 7.82 -3.26
CA TYR A 105 0.98 7.41 -1.86
C TYR A 105 0.69 5.91 -1.69
N GLY A 106 0.48 5.19 -2.80
CA GLY A 106 0.13 3.78 -2.81
C GLY A 106 -1.35 3.52 -2.57
N VAL A 107 -1.92 4.14 -1.54
CA VAL A 107 -3.35 4.07 -1.23
C VAL A 107 -3.88 5.39 -0.70
N SER A 108 -5.14 5.69 -0.98
CA SER A 108 -5.85 6.86 -0.46
C SER A 108 -7.17 6.44 0.21
N ILE A 109 -7.55 7.13 1.29
CA ILE A 109 -8.80 6.90 2.02
C ILE A 109 -9.83 7.91 1.51
N LEU A 110 -11.00 7.42 1.11
CA LEU A 110 -12.13 8.27 0.71
C LEU A 110 -12.90 8.71 1.95
N TRP A 111 -12.70 9.96 2.37
CA TRP A 111 -13.29 10.50 3.60
C TRP A 111 -14.75 10.90 3.46
N ASP A 112 -15.13 11.44 2.30
CA ASP A 112 -16.48 11.96 2.04
C ASP A 112 -17.49 10.85 1.67
N THR A 113 -17.00 9.62 1.45
CA THR A 113 -17.84 8.47 1.17
C THR A 113 -18.10 7.68 2.46
N GLU A 114 -19.37 7.33 2.68
CA GLU A 114 -19.76 6.37 3.71
C GLU A 114 -19.78 4.95 3.12
N VAL A 115 -19.42 3.96 3.93
CA VAL A 115 -19.52 2.56 3.53
C VAL A 115 -20.98 2.15 3.70
N ALA A 116 -21.63 1.78 2.59
CA ALA A 116 -23.03 1.38 2.54
C ALA A 116 -23.28 -0.01 3.13
#